data_AF-A0A946ASL4-F1
#
_entry.id   AF-A0A946ASL4-F1
#
_cell.length_a   1.000
_cell.length_b   1.000
_cell.length_c   1.000
_cell.angle_alpha   90.00
_cell.angle_beta   90.00
_cell.angle_gamma   90.00
#
_symmetry.space_group_name_H-M   'P 1'
#
loop_
_entity.id
_entity.type
_entity.pdbx_description
1 polymer ?
#
loop_
_entity_poly.entity_id
_entity_poly.type
_entity_poly.pdbx_seq_one_letter_code
_entity_poly.pdbx_strand_id
1 'polypeptide(L)'
;MEKRSYIHPDASAMRPPEHVMRLERMGSFHPMRLSFSRQLTRRMQQELWQVDFPRFELDENGFGYAVIRAKTPHHTYSLVAFCHHIDDDMRSDRVIAEAWDATFTLFDGEPSLIQIKQMEQTVPVQEAGRQMPEQLSLSRANKSMRLFNHVVDALASGKQPDAKMINDVGYVMRTTAVYGNGKFGIADRKRIANRDGMMEPFQAEMLSVYLIRSFSLKWIEHMAQIRGGNNAVPLARQLARHMGVGNSTGLGMAPFLVNHPALLSNWIAVREQAIAIITSKTDIPDNAVQQIRALATRGMAYIAEWRVADTVQMDRITQLETEWQNVIAWLDQPQNWQQTQPLAAICAWAQDTLSMETQEMLYSIIMEPFGADIDDLCSDMSALERPVAANSCAVADMINWITRDYGWALDVDLNDPRQSDVFWYTSAAKLEPRLGKRYEEDGAEREMPFDIPRQIQSAMADLTQADKDMSLPRFMMA
;
A
#
# COMPACT_ATOMS: atom_id res chain seq x y z
N MET A 1 5.10 3.64 26.47
CA MET A 1 3.64 3.75 26.28
C MET A 1 3.03 2.48 26.86
N GLU A 2 2.25 2.60 27.94
CA GLU A 2 1.36 1.50 28.34
C GLU A 2 0.44 1.22 27.14
N LYS A 3 0.46 -0.02 26.62
CA LYS A 3 -0.59 -0.47 25.71
C LYS A 3 -1.89 -0.31 26.48
N ARG A 4 -2.76 0.61 26.05
CA ARG A 4 -4.12 0.70 26.60
C ARG A 4 -4.75 -0.68 26.46
N SER A 5 -5.38 -1.18 27.52
CA SER A 5 -5.98 -2.50 27.55
C SER A 5 -7.18 -2.52 26.61
N TYR A 6 -6.97 -2.83 25.34
CA TYR A 6 -8.06 -3.24 24.46
C TYR A 6 -8.57 -4.58 24.98
N ILE A 7 -9.89 -4.70 25.13
CA ILE A 7 -10.51 -6.02 25.22
C ILE A 7 -10.30 -6.62 23.83
N HIS A 8 -9.25 -7.43 23.66
CA HIS A 8 -9.08 -8.20 22.44
C HIS A 8 -10.32 -9.09 22.32
N PRO A 9 -11.09 -9.00 21.22
CA PRO A 9 -12.15 -9.97 20.98
C PRO A 9 -11.54 -11.37 21.04
N ASP A 10 -12.32 -12.33 21.54
CA ASP A 10 -11.91 -13.73 21.52
C ASP A 10 -11.48 -14.09 20.10
N ALA A 11 -10.33 -14.76 19.95
CA ALA A 11 -9.82 -15.18 18.65
C ALA A 11 -10.83 -16.03 17.88
N SER A 12 -11.75 -16.69 18.60
CA SER A 12 -12.90 -17.42 18.04
C SER A 12 -13.89 -16.55 17.24
N ALA A 13 -13.91 -15.23 17.47
CA ALA A 13 -14.79 -14.29 16.79
C ALA A 13 -14.22 -13.76 15.46
N MET A 14 -12.94 -14.02 15.18
CA MET A 14 -12.29 -13.64 13.92
C MET A 14 -12.40 -14.77 12.90
N ARG A 15 -12.46 -14.42 11.60
CA ARG A 15 -12.37 -15.43 10.54
C ARG A 15 -10.99 -16.10 10.60
N PRO A 16 -10.91 -17.42 10.40
CA PRO A 16 -9.68 -18.14 10.66
C PRO A 16 -8.62 -17.89 9.56
N PRO A 17 -7.32 -17.99 9.86
CA PRO A 17 -6.24 -17.67 8.90
C PRO A 17 -6.34 -18.45 7.59
N GLU A 18 -6.75 -19.72 7.62
CA GLU A 18 -6.94 -20.56 6.44
C GLU A 18 -8.01 -20.03 5.47
N HIS A 19 -8.90 -19.15 5.95
CA HIS A 19 -9.88 -18.45 5.13
C HIS A 19 -9.35 -17.11 4.60
N VAL A 20 -8.71 -16.31 5.46
CA VAL A 20 -8.34 -14.92 5.13
C VAL A 20 -6.97 -14.77 4.47
N MET A 21 -6.03 -15.67 4.75
CA MET A 21 -4.66 -15.69 4.21
C MET A 21 -4.58 -16.47 2.89
N ARG A 22 -5.61 -16.37 2.04
CA ARG A 22 -5.64 -17.00 0.71
C ARG A 22 -5.48 -15.93 -0.37
N LEU A 23 -4.70 -16.24 -1.42
CA LEU A 23 -4.39 -15.30 -2.49
C LEU A 23 -5.67 -14.72 -3.13
N GLU A 24 -6.67 -15.56 -3.39
CA GLU A 24 -7.94 -15.12 -3.95
C GLU A 24 -8.64 -14.10 -3.03
N ARG A 25 -8.74 -14.42 -1.73
CA ARG A 25 -9.37 -13.57 -0.73
C ARG A 25 -8.64 -12.24 -0.53
N MET A 26 -7.31 -12.28 -0.37
CA MET A 26 -6.49 -11.07 -0.22
C MET A 26 -6.53 -10.21 -1.49
N GLY A 27 -6.58 -10.85 -2.67
CA GLY A 27 -6.72 -10.20 -3.97
C GLY A 27 -8.07 -9.48 -4.16
N SER A 28 -9.09 -9.86 -3.39
CA SER A 28 -10.41 -9.23 -3.37
C SER A 28 -10.53 -8.04 -2.41
N PHE A 29 -9.46 -7.64 -1.71
CA PHE A 29 -9.57 -6.53 -0.75
C PHE A 29 -9.79 -5.18 -1.42
N HIS A 30 -10.70 -4.41 -0.83
CA HIS A 30 -10.96 -3.02 -1.22
C HIS A 30 -10.35 -2.04 -0.22
N PRO A 31 -10.09 -0.78 -0.64
CA PRO A 31 -9.72 0.27 0.28
C PRO A 31 -10.77 0.39 1.40
N MET A 32 -10.30 0.35 2.64
CA MET A 32 -11.15 0.34 3.82
C MET A 32 -10.70 1.43 4.79
N ARG A 33 -11.44 1.62 5.88
CA ARG A 33 -11.11 2.61 6.90
C ARG A 33 -9.67 2.46 7.43
N LEU A 34 -9.17 1.24 7.60
CA LEU A 34 -7.83 0.98 8.12
C LEU A 34 -6.71 1.06 7.07
N SER A 35 -7.01 1.36 5.80
CA SER A 35 -5.97 1.49 4.76
C SER A 35 -5.00 2.64 5.06
N PHE A 36 -3.70 2.45 4.80
CA PHE A 36 -2.64 3.41 5.18
C PHE A 36 -2.88 4.84 4.68
N SER A 37 -3.32 5.01 3.44
CA SER A 37 -3.64 6.33 2.86
C SER A 37 -4.86 6.98 3.52
N ARG A 38 -5.84 6.17 3.95
CA ARG A 38 -7.05 6.62 4.65
C ARG A 38 -6.69 7.05 6.07
N GLN A 39 -5.79 6.34 6.75
CA GLN A 39 -5.26 6.76 8.06
C GLN A 39 -4.63 8.15 7.96
N LEU A 40 -3.69 8.34 7.02
CA LEU A 40 -3.01 9.62 6.80
C LEU A 40 -4.02 10.75 6.52
N THR A 41 -4.89 10.56 5.53
CA THR A 41 -5.82 11.63 5.10
C THR A 41 -6.85 11.98 6.16
N ARG A 42 -7.35 11.00 6.94
CA ARG A 42 -8.21 11.28 8.12
C ARG A 42 -7.46 12.10 9.16
N ARG A 43 -6.22 11.70 9.48
CA ARG A 43 -5.40 12.42 10.45
C ARG A 43 -5.13 13.85 10.03
N MET A 44 -4.70 14.06 8.78
CA MET A 44 -4.49 15.39 8.20
C MET A 44 -5.72 16.28 8.35
N GLN A 45 -6.92 15.72 8.14
CA GLN A 45 -8.17 16.44 8.31
C GLN A 45 -8.48 16.75 9.77
N GLN A 46 -8.35 15.76 10.67
CA GLN A 46 -8.63 15.90 12.10
C GLN A 46 -7.68 16.90 12.78
N GLU A 47 -6.40 16.86 12.43
CA GLU A 47 -5.35 17.72 12.98
C GLU A 47 -5.17 19.02 12.19
N LEU A 48 -6.00 19.29 11.18
CA LEU A 48 -5.99 20.51 10.37
C LEU A 48 -4.61 20.83 9.75
N TRP A 49 -3.93 19.80 9.23
CA TRP A 49 -2.60 19.97 8.63
C TRP A 49 -2.63 21.00 7.52
N GLN A 50 -1.59 21.84 7.48
CA GLN A 50 -1.44 22.86 6.45
C GLN A 50 -0.42 22.40 5.43
N VAL A 51 -0.77 22.49 4.15
CA VAL A 51 0.14 22.18 3.03
C VAL A 51 0.33 23.44 2.20
N ASP A 52 1.56 23.92 2.12
CA ASP A 52 1.94 25.10 1.34
C ASP A 52 3.18 24.85 0.47
N PHE A 53 3.50 25.81 -0.41
CA PHE A 53 4.65 25.75 -1.32
C PHE A 53 5.58 26.92 -1.00
N PRO A 54 6.43 26.84 0.04
CA PRO A 54 7.29 27.94 0.43
C PRO A 54 8.32 28.31 -0.64
N ARG A 55 8.63 27.39 -1.57
CA ARG A 55 9.49 27.64 -2.73
C ARG A 55 8.92 26.93 -3.96
N PHE A 56 8.93 27.63 -5.09
CA PHE A 56 8.51 27.08 -6.38
C PHE A 56 9.35 27.75 -7.46
N GLU A 57 10.60 27.31 -7.57
CA GLU A 57 11.65 27.87 -8.43
C GLU A 57 11.77 27.02 -9.69
N LEU A 58 10.66 26.89 -10.43
CA LEU A 58 10.66 26.27 -11.75
C LEU A 58 10.73 27.35 -12.83
N ASP A 59 11.59 27.15 -13.82
CA ASP A 59 11.73 28.05 -14.96
C ASP A 59 10.55 27.94 -15.95
N GLU A 60 10.67 28.64 -17.08
CA GLU A 60 9.69 28.62 -18.17
C GLU A 60 9.54 27.25 -18.86
N ASN A 61 10.56 26.39 -18.75
CA ASN A 61 10.53 25.03 -19.25
C ASN A 61 10.03 24.02 -18.20
N GLY A 62 9.81 24.48 -16.96
CA GLY A 62 9.39 23.66 -15.83
C GLY A 62 10.53 22.91 -15.15
N PHE A 63 11.78 23.35 -15.31
CA PHE A 63 12.97 22.78 -14.67
C PHE A 63 13.40 23.61 -13.45
N GLY A 64 14.05 22.96 -12.49
CA GLY A 64 14.48 23.58 -11.24
C GLY A 64 14.00 22.81 -10.02
N TYR A 65 13.57 23.50 -8.97
CA TYR A 65 13.11 22.84 -7.74
C TYR A 65 11.88 23.48 -7.11
N ALA A 66 11.16 22.68 -6.34
CA ALA A 66 10.07 23.15 -5.48
C ALA A 66 10.18 22.53 -4.09
N VAL A 67 9.70 23.25 -3.08
CA VAL A 67 9.54 22.74 -1.72
C VAL A 67 8.06 22.78 -1.40
N ILE A 68 7.50 21.63 -1.00
CA ILE A 68 6.12 21.46 -0.58
C ILE A 68 6.15 21.09 0.89
N ARG A 69 5.60 21.93 1.74
CA ARG A 69 5.72 21.79 3.19
C ARG A 69 4.38 21.39 3.80
N ALA A 70 4.38 20.31 4.57
CA ALA A 70 3.28 19.86 5.40
C ALA A 70 3.58 20.20 6.87
N LYS A 71 2.75 21.06 7.47
CA LYS A 71 2.81 21.40 8.90
C LYS A 71 1.76 20.60 9.66
N THR A 72 2.24 19.82 10.63
CA THR A 72 1.41 19.12 11.62
C THR A 72 1.38 19.95 12.92
N PRO A 73 0.58 19.56 13.94
CA PRO A 73 0.60 20.22 15.24
C PRO A 73 1.97 20.25 15.94
N HIS A 74 2.83 19.26 15.66
CA HIS A 74 4.08 19.04 16.40
C HIS A 74 5.33 19.02 15.52
N HIS A 75 5.18 18.79 14.22
CA HIS A 75 6.29 18.58 13.29
C HIS A 75 6.04 19.27 11.95
N THR A 76 7.11 19.47 11.20
CA THR A 76 7.05 19.94 9.82
C THR A 76 7.79 18.95 8.95
N TYR A 77 7.21 18.59 7.81
CA TYR A 77 7.83 17.74 6.80
C TYR A 77 7.81 18.47 5.46
N SER A 78 8.89 18.37 4.70
CA SER A 78 9.04 19.10 3.44
C SER A 78 9.40 18.13 2.33
N LEU A 79 8.54 17.98 1.33
CA LEU A 79 8.91 17.32 0.09
C LEU A 79 9.71 18.29 -0.77
N VAL A 80 10.95 17.94 -1.12
CA VAL A 80 11.74 18.68 -2.11
C VAL A 80 11.65 17.94 -3.43
N ALA A 81 11.16 18.63 -4.45
CA ALA A 81 11.04 18.15 -5.83
C ALA A 81 12.12 18.81 -6.68
N PHE A 82 12.85 18.01 -7.46
CA PHE A 82 13.79 18.47 -8.48
C PHE A 82 13.28 18.03 -9.84
N CYS A 83 13.16 18.97 -10.78
CA CYS A 83 12.60 18.77 -12.11
C CYS A 83 13.70 18.93 -13.15
N HIS A 84 13.86 17.90 -13.99
CA HIS A 84 15.01 17.74 -14.86
C HIS A 84 14.61 17.82 -16.32
N HIS A 85 15.54 18.31 -17.16
CA HIS A 85 15.44 18.14 -18.60
C HIS A 85 15.82 16.70 -18.97
N ILE A 86 15.04 16.10 -19.86
CA ILE A 86 15.30 14.77 -20.41
C ILE A 86 14.96 14.81 -21.89
N ASP A 87 15.92 14.38 -22.71
CA ASP A 87 15.72 14.18 -24.13
C ASP A 87 14.66 13.10 -24.40
N ASP A 88 13.86 13.28 -25.45
CA ASP A 88 12.69 12.43 -25.71
C ASP A 88 13.04 10.94 -25.88
N ASP A 89 14.23 10.63 -26.39
CA ASP A 89 14.76 9.27 -26.60
C ASP A 89 15.21 8.58 -25.30
N MET A 90 15.47 9.35 -24.24
CA MET A 90 15.85 8.85 -22.91
C MET A 90 14.64 8.57 -22.02
N ARG A 91 13.42 8.95 -22.44
CA ARG A 91 12.21 8.73 -21.63
C ARG A 91 11.76 7.27 -21.69
N SER A 92 11.64 6.66 -20.51
CA SER A 92 11.09 5.32 -20.35
C SER A 92 10.16 5.26 -19.16
N ASP A 93 8.99 4.62 -19.32
CA ASP A 93 8.05 4.37 -18.22
C ASP A 93 8.49 3.21 -17.30
N ARG A 94 9.64 2.59 -17.60
CA ARG A 94 10.16 1.44 -16.85
C ARG A 94 10.93 1.91 -15.61
N VAL A 95 10.88 1.12 -14.54
CA VAL A 95 11.66 1.36 -13.30
C VAL A 95 13.18 1.42 -13.58
N ILE A 96 13.63 0.78 -14.65
CA ILE A 96 15.03 0.72 -15.11
C ILE A 96 15.44 1.90 -16.00
N ALA A 97 14.65 2.96 -16.11
CA ALA A 97 15.10 4.18 -16.79
C ALA A 97 16.39 4.71 -16.14
N GLU A 98 17.22 5.43 -16.90
CA GLU A 98 18.41 6.10 -16.37
C GLU A 98 18.16 7.59 -16.07
N ALA A 99 17.00 8.11 -16.52
CA ALA A 99 16.59 9.49 -16.36
C ALA A 99 15.11 9.58 -15.96
N TRP A 100 14.76 10.57 -15.13
CA TRP A 100 13.39 10.81 -14.66
C TRP A 100 12.99 12.28 -14.63
N ASP A 101 11.78 12.61 -15.11
CA ASP A 101 11.31 14.01 -15.22
C ASP A 101 11.41 14.74 -13.87
N ALA A 102 11.20 14.01 -12.77
CA ALA A 102 11.35 14.54 -11.44
C ALA A 102 11.90 13.52 -10.44
N THR A 103 12.66 14.03 -9.47
CA THR A 103 13.13 13.27 -8.32
C THR A 103 12.73 13.98 -7.03
N PHE A 104 12.44 13.20 -5.99
CA PHE A 104 11.85 13.71 -4.77
C PHE A 104 12.57 13.18 -3.55
N THR A 105 12.58 13.98 -2.49
CA THR A 105 12.89 13.52 -1.14
C THR A 105 11.94 14.14 -0.13
N LEU A 106 11.40 13.32 0.78
CA LEU A 106 10.71 13.84 1.97
C LEU A 106 11.76 14.15 3.03
N PHE A 107 11.77 15.38 3.51
CA PHE A 107 12.71 15.92 4.47
C PHE A 107 12.03 16.16 5.83
N ASP A 108 12.70 15.76 6.91
CA ASP A 108 12.29 16.00 8.29
C ASP A 108 12.63 17.44 8.71
N GLY A 109 11.65 18.35 8.60
CA GLY A 109 11.80 19.77 8.88
C GLY A 109 11.67 20.66 7.65
N GLU A 110 12.29 21.84 7.71
CA GLU A 110 12.38 22.79 6.60
C GLU A 110 13.84 22.85 6.13
N PRO A 111 14.15 22.45 4.89
CA PRO A 111 15.53 22.42 4.43
C PRO A 111 16.04 23.85 4.15
N SER A 112 17.28 24.12 4.55
CA SER A 112 17.99 25.34 4.18
C SER A 112 18.35 25.34 2.68
N LEU A 113 18.65 26.51 2.12
CA LEU A 113 19.12 26.61 0.73
C LEU A 113 20.41 25.81 0.46
N ILE A 114 21.28 25.69 1.47
CA ILE A 114 22.51 24.89 1.37
C ILE A 114 22.14 23.40 1.25
N GLN A 115 21.20 22.94 2.08
CA GLN A 115 20.72 21.55 2.02
C GLN A 115 19.99 21.26 0.71
N ILE A 116 19.18 22.19 0.20
CA ILE A 116 18.51 22.03 -1.10
C ILE A 116 19.54 21.87 -2.21
N LYS A 117 20.56 22.74 -2.26
CA LYS A 117 21.63 22.66 -3.27
C LYS A 117 22.43 21.35 -3.18
N GLN A 118 22.63 20.83 -1.98
CA GLN A 118 23.25 19.52 -1.81
C GLN A 118 22.33 18.39 -2.31
N MET A 119 21.05 18.41 -1.94
CA MET A 119 20.07 17.42 -2.39
C MET A 119 19.88 17.42 -3.90
N GLU A 120 19.98 18.58 -4.56
CA GLU A 120 19.93 18.70 -6.02
C GLU A 120 21.01 17.84 -6.70
N GLN A 121 22.16 17.67 -6.06
CA GLN A 121 23.27 16.85 -6.57
C GLN A 121 23.16 15.38 -6.17
N THR A 122 22.53 15.07 -5.04
CA THR A 122 22.54 13.70 -4.48
C THR A 122 21.24 12.92 -4.71
N VAL A 123 20.08 13.58 -4.69
CA VAL A 123 18.77 12.92 -4.84
C VAL A 123 18.59 12.32 -6.24
N PRO A 124 18.95 13.00 -7.35
CA PRO A 124 18.74 12.44 -8.68
C PRO A 124 19.51 11.15 -8.93
N VAL A 125 20.67 10.98 -8.31
CA VAL A 125 21.59 9.85 -8.53
C VAL A 125 21.41 8.67 -7.56
N GLN A 126 20.46 8.77 -6.61
CA GLN A 126 20.13 7.72 -5.61
C GLN A 126 21.34 7.00 -5.00
N GLU A 127 21.66 5.78 -5.48
CA GLU A 127 22.73 4.91 -4.97
C GLU A 127 24.11 5.58 -4.99
N ALA A 128 24.38 6.43 -5.99
CA ALA A 128 25.64 7.16 -6.09
C ALA A 128 25.65 8.46 -5.24
N GLY A 129 24.50 8.83 -4.66
CA GLY A 129 24.33 10.06 -3.90
C GLY A 129 24.44 9.83 -2.40
N ARG A 130 25.29 10.61 -1.73
CA ARG A 130 25.37 10.59 -0.27
C ARG A 130 24.23 11.42 0.33
N GLN A 131 23.21 10.74 0.84
CA GLN A 131 22.04 11.38 1.43
C GLN A 131 22.29 11.89 2.85
N MET A 132 21.39 12.75 3.31
CA MET A 132 21.39 13.37 4.64
C MET A 132 20.48 12.62 5.63
N PRO A 133 20.78 12.67 6.94
CA PRO A 133 20.03 11.93 7.96
C PRO A 133 18.61 12.48 8.22
N GLU A 134 18.26 13.65 7.68
CA GLU A 134 16.91 14.22 7.71
C GLU A 134 16.02 13.75 6.55
N GLN A 135 16.59 13.14 5.50
CA GLN A 135 15.79 12.61 4.41
C GLN A 135 15.10 11.32 4.87
N LEU A 136 13.77 11.30 4.81
CA LEU A 136 12.93 10.18 5.28
C LEU A 136 12.58 9.22 4.14
N SER A 137 12.40 9.76 2.92
CA SER A 137 12.10 8.97 1.74
C SER A 137 12.71 9.57 0.49
N LEU A 138 12.93 8.74 -0.53
CA LEU A 138 13.33 9.12 -1.89
C LEU A 138 12.35 8.54 -2.91
N SER A 139 12.06 9.29 -3.95
CA SER A 139 11.24 8.82 -5.07
C SER A 139 11.71 9.43 -6.39
N ARG A 140 11.35 8.80 -7.50
CA ARG A 140 11.59 9.28 -8.86
C ARG A 140 10.30 9.09 -9.66
N ALA A 141 9.99 9.99 -10.57
CA ALA A 141 8.77 9.92 -11.36
C ALA A 141 8.95 10.47 -12.77
N ASN A 142 8.12 9.94 -13.68
CA ASN A 142 7.98 10.41 -15.05
C ASN A 142 6.62 11.02 -15.28
N LYS A 143 6.55 12.01 -16.17
CA LYS A 143 5.28 12.58 -16.61
C LYS A 143 4.55 11.56 -17.48
N SER A 144 3.24 11.45 -17.28
CA SER A 144 2.36 10.80 -18.23
C SER A 144 2.19 11.75 -19.43
N MET A 145 3.17 11.77 -20.35
CA MET A 145 3.31 12.83 -21.36
C MET A 145 2.01 13.13 -22.12
N ARG A 146 1.27 12.06 -22.48
CA ARG A 146 -0.02 12.19 -23.18
C ARG A 146 -1.06 12.96 -22.36
N LEU A 147 -1.27 12.61 -21.09
CA LEU A 147 -2.25 13.31 -20.24
C LEU A 147 -1.70 14.66 -19.78
N PHE A 148 -0.41 14.74 -19.44
CA PHE A 148 0.24 15.97 -19.00
C PHE A 148 0.09 17.07 -20.05
N ASN A 149 0.45 16.80 -21.31
CA ASN A 149 0.35 17.78 -22.40
C ASN A 149 -1.11 18.18 -22.66
N HIS A 150 -2.03 17.21 -22.73
CA HIS A 150 -3.46 17.50 -22.91
C HIS A 150 -4.00 18.45 -21.84
N VAL A 151 -3.66 18.22 -20.58
CA VAL A 151 -4.11 19.08 -19.48
C VAL A 151 -3.49 20.47 -19.59
N VAL A 152 -2.17 20.56 -19.84
CA VAL A 152 -1.48 21.85 -20.02
C VAL A 152 -2.09 22.64 -21.19
N ASP A 153 -2.33 22.01 -22.33
CA ASP A 153 -2.91 22.65 -23.51
C ASP A 153 -4.33 23.14 -23.27
N ALA A 154 -5.18 22.31 -22.66
CA ALA A 154 -6.55 22.69 -22.33
C ALA A 154 -6.56 23.92 -21.42
N LEU A 155 -5.82 23.87 -20.31
CA LEU A 155 -5.78 24.94 -19.33
C LEU A 155 -5.17 26.22 -19.92
N ALA A 156 -4.08 26.13 -20.69
CA ALA A 156 -3.45 27.27 -21.37
C ALA A 156 -4.39 27.94 -22.39
N SER A 157 -5.28 27.16 -23.01
CA SER A 157 -6.30 27.65 -23.95
C SER A 157 -7.55 28.23 -23.27
N GLY A 158 -7.58 28.28 -21.94
CA GLY A 158 -8.73 28.80 -21.17
C GLY A 158 -9.86 27.80 -21.00
N LYS A 159 -9.59 26.50 -21.21
CA LYS A 159 -10.58 25.41 -21.17
C LYS A 159 -10.21 24.39 -20.11
N GLN A 160 -11.18 23.56 -19.73
CA GLN A 160 -10.93 22.40 -18.88
C GLN A 160 -10.57 21.17 -19.73
N PRO A 161 -9.69 20.28 -19.25
CA PRO A 161 -9.34 19.05 -19.95
C PRO A 161 -10.52 18.07 -20.01
N ASP A 162 -10.49 17.20 -21.03
CA ASP A 162 -11.44 16.09 -21.15
C ASP A 162 -11.45 15.19 -19.91
N ALA A 163 -12.61 15.12 -19.25
CA ALA A 163 -12.84 14.30 -18.07
C ALA A 163 -12.70 12.81 -18.36
N LYS A 164 -13.07 12.34 -19.55
CA LYS A 164 -12.95 10.92 -19.90
C LYS A 164 -11.48 10.51 -19.94
N MET A 165 -10.64 11.30 -20.61
CA MET A 165 -9.21 11.05 -20.66
C MET A 165 -8.55 11.07 -19.28
N ILE A 166 -9.01 11.95 -18.37
CA ILE A 166 -8.55 11.95 -16.98
C ILE A 166 -8.92 10.64 -16.28
N ASN A 167 -10.16 10.17 -16.42
CA ASN A 167 -10.61 8.94 -15.77
C ASN A 167 -9.94 7.68 -16.35
N ASP A 168 -9.71 7.65 -17.66
CA ASP A 168 -9.05 6.52 -18.33
C ASP A 168 -7.57 6.37 -17.91
N VAL A 169 -6.89 7.47 -17.56
CA VAL A 169 -5.44 7.47 -17.22
C VAL A 169 -5.18 7.60 -15.72
N GLY A 170 -5.91 8.46 -15.02
CA GLY A 170 -5.91 8.60 -13.56
C GLY A 170 -4.70 9.30 -12.93
N TYR A 171 -3.66 9.68 -13.69
CA TYR A 171 -2.48 10.38 -13.17
C TYR A 171 -1.73 11.18 -14.25
N VAL A 172 -1.17 12.33 -13.88
CA VAL A 172 -0.25 13.13 -14.73
C VAL A 172 1.22 12.81 -14.47
N MET A 173 1.52 12.11 -13.38
CA MET A 173 2.87 11.70 -13.01
C MET A 173 2.84 10.30 -12.40
N ARG A 174 3.87 9.50 -12.72
CA ARG A 174 4.00 8.11 -12.32
C ARG A 174 5.32 7.90 -11.60
N THR A 175 5.25 7.55 -10.31
CA THR A 175 6.44 7.23 -9.51
C THR A 175 6.92 5.81 -9.79
N THR A 176 8.23 5.60 -9.70
CA THR A 176 8.84 4.26 -9.76
C THR A 176 8.68 3.50 -8.46
N ALA A 177 9.03 4.14 -7.34
CA ALA A 177 8.83 3.67 -5.98
C ALA A 177 8.95 4.83 -5.01
N VAL A 178 8.59 4.60 -3.75
CA VAL A 178 8.93 5.48 -2.63
C VAL A 178 9.77 4.67 -1.67
N TYR A 179 11.05 4.99 -1.60
CA TYR A 179 12.04 4.27 -0.82
C TYR A 179 12.22 4.93 0.54
N GLY A 180 12.09 4.16 1.61
CA GLY A 180 12.25 4.62 2.99
C GLY A 180 13.25 3.77 3.77
N ASN A 181 13.27 3.98 5.08
CA ASN A 181 13.90 3.10 6.07
C ASN A 181 15.38 2.75 5.77
N GLY A 182 16.24 3.76 5.70
CA GLY A 182 17.69 3.56 5.56
C GLY A 182 18.18 3.27 4.13
N LYS A 183 17.29 3.01 3.18
CA LYS A 183 17.68 2.78 1.78
C LYS A 183 18.40 4.01 1.21
N PHE A 184 19.49 3.81 0.48
CA PHE A 184 20.36 4.88 -0.04
C PHE A 184 21.04 5.74 1.05
N GLY A 185 21.11 5.28 2.30
CA GLY A 185 21.74 6.03 3.38
C GLY A 185 20.88 7.17 3.94
N ILE A 186 19.57 7.14 3.69
CA ILE A 186 18.58 8.07 4.27
C ILE A 186 18.26 7.65 5.72
N ALA A 187 17.36 8.37 6.39
CA ALA A 187 16.97 8.06 7.75
C ALA A 187 16.38 6.64 7.90
N ASP A 188 16.80 5.95 8.96
CA ASP A 188 16.18 4.72 9.44
C ASP A 188 14.81 5.02 10.09
N ARG A 189 13.86 4.08 9.98
CA ARG A 189 12.52 4.19 10.58
C ARG A 189 12.55 4.52 12.07
N LYS A 190 13.59 4.09 12.81
CA LYS A 190 13.79 4.43 14.24
C LYS A 190 13.74 5.94 14.52
N ARG A 191 14.12 6.79 13.56
CA ARG A 191 14.09 8.26 13.70
C ARG A 191 12.68 8.81 13.94
N ILE A 192 11.68 8.21 13.29
CA ILE A 192 10.29 8.70 13.30
C ILE A 192 9.34 7.76 14.03
N ALA A 193 9.83 6.63 14.53
CA ALA A 193 8.99 5.54 15.04
C ALA A 193 8.14 5.88 16.25
N ASN A 194 8.57 6.85 17.06
CA ASN A 194 7.87 7.29 18.25
C ASN A 194 7.14 8.63 18.05
N ARG A 195 7.00 9.09 16.79
CA ARG A 195 6.32 10.35 16.49
C ARG A 195 4.86 10.08 16.13
N ASP A 196 4.01 10.91 16.69
CA ASP A 196 2.60 10.98 16.34
C ASP A 196 2.44 11.20 14.82
N GLY A 197 1.68 10.32 14.18
CA GLY A 197 1.39 10.38 12.73
C GLY A 197 2.43 9.72 11.85
N MET A 198 3.48 9.12 12.45
CA MET A 198 4.51 8.38 11.75
C MET A 198 4.72 6.96 12.30
N MET A 199 3.98 6.58 13.35
CA MET A 199 4.14 5.30 14.05
C MET A 199 3.48 4.13 13.32
N GLU A 200 2.42 4.40 12.56
CA GLU A 200 1.71 3.42 11.74
C GLU A 200 2.55 3.06 10.49
N PRO A 201 2.25 1.94 9.81
CA PRO A 201 2.97 1.55 8.61
C PRO A 201 2.84 2.58 7.48
N PHE A 202 3.93 2.78 6.75
CA PHE A 202 4.02 3.58 5.52
C PHE A 202 3.59 5.06 5.59
N GLN A 203 3.47 5.68 6.77
CA GLN A 203 2.97 7.06 6.85
C GLN A 203 3.87 8.09 6.15
N ALA A 204 5.20 7.96 6.26
CA ALA A 204 6.14 8.84 5.58
C ALA A 204 6.05 8.67 4.05
N GLU A 205 5.93 7.43 3.58
CA GLU A 205 5.79 7.09 2.17
C GLU A 205 4.45 7.61 1.61
N MET A 206 3.34 7.42 2.34
CA MET A 206 2.02 7.95 1.96
C MET A 206 2.01 9.47 1.92
N LEU A 207 2.67 10.14 2.87
CA LEU A 207 2.82 11.60 2.86
C LEU A 207 3.62 12.05 1.64
N SER A 208 4.69 11.33 1.30
CA SER A 208 5.48 11.59 0.10
C SER A 208 4.60 11.54 -1.16
N VAL A 209 3.80 10.48 -1.32
CA VAL A 209 2.89 10.33 -2.47
C VAL A 209 1.83 11.44 -2.49
N TYR A 210 1.25 11.79 -1.34
CA TYR A 210 0.27 12.89 -1.24
C TYR A 210 0.87 14.24 -1.68
N LEU A 211 2.10 14.53 -1.25
CA LEU A 211 2.79 15.77 -1.62
C LEU A 211 3.25 15.76 -3.08
N ILE A 212 3.67 14.61 -3.63
CA ILE A 212 3.98 14.44 -5.06
C ILE A 212 2.72 14.71 -5.90
N ARG A 213 1.56 14.18 -5.49
CA ARG A 213 0.26 14.47 -6.14
C ARG A 213 -0.05 15.96 -6.13
N SER A 214 0.15 16.62 -5.00
CA SER A 214 -0.11 18.05 -4.86
C SER A 214 0.83 18.88 -5.74
N PHE A 215 2.12 18.50 -5.77
CA PHE A 215 3.12 19.09 -6.65
C PHE A 215 2.78 18.88 -8.12
N SER A 216 2.37 17.68 -8.53
CA SER A 216 2.07 17.36 -9.93
C SER A 216 0.97 18.25 -10.49
N LEU A 217 -0.07 18.52 -9.69
CA LEU A 217 -1.18 19.41 -10.06
C LEU A 217 -0.72 20.87 -10.15
N LYS A 218 0.13 21.33 -9.24
CA LYS A 218 0.69 22.68 -9.33
C LYS A 218 1.65 22.84 -10.52
N TRP A 219 2.39 21.79 -10.86
CA TRP A 219 3.32 21.81 -11.98
C TRP A 219 2.59 21.95 -13.32
N ILE A 220 1.50 21.20 -13.55
CA ILE A 220 0.70 21.36 -14.78
C ILE A 220 0.08 22.75 -14.89
N GLU A 221 -0.38 23.34 -13.78
CA GLU A 221 -0.93 24.70 -13.77
C GLU A 221 0.14 25.76 -14.06
N HIS A 222 1.34 25.60 -13.51
CA HIS A 222 2.50 26.44 -13.86
C HIS A 222 2.81 26.38 -15.35
N MET A 223 2.91 25.17 -15.92
CA MET A 223 3.18 25.01 -17.35
C MET A 223 2.06 25.61 -18.21
N ALA A 224 0.80 25.47 -17.79
CA ALA A 224 -0.33 26.09 -18.47
C ALA A 224 -0.26 27.62 -18.41
N GLN A 225 0.13 28.18 -17.26
CA GLN A 225 0.29 29.62 -17.08
C GLN A 225 1.42 30.20 -17.94
N ILE A 226 2.57 29.51 -18.03
CA ILE A 226 3.67 29.91 -18.91
C ILE A 226 3.23 29.89 -20.38
N ARG A 227 2.51 28.85 -20.80
CA ARG A 227 2.06 28.68 -22.19
C ARG A 227 0.92 29.63 -22.57
N GLY A 228 -0.05 29.83 -21.68
CA GLY A 228 -1.31 30.53 -21.95
C GLY A 228 -1.35 31.98 -21.48
N GLY A 229 -0.42 32.40 -20.61
CA GLY A 229 -0.43 33.75 -20.03
C GLY A 229 -1.78 34.06 -19.37
N ASN A 230 -2.35 35.22 -19.68
CA ASN A 230 -3.64 35.66 -19.11
C ASN A 230 -4.84 34.79 -19.53
N ASN A 231 -4.70 33.92 -20.54
CA ASN A 231 -5.76 33.03 -20.98
C ASN A 231 -5.79 31.71 -20.16
N ALA A 232 -4.73 31.40 -19.41
CA ALA A 232 -4.67 30.17 -18.65
C ALA A 232 -5.72 30.15 -17.54
N VAL A 233 -6.37 29.00 -17.35
CA VAL A 233 -7.34 28.77 -16.26
C VAL A 233 -6.84 27.71 -15.29
N PRO A 234 -7.19 27.80 -13.99
CA PRO A 234 -6.86 26.75 -13.03
C PRO A 234 -7.61 25.45 -13.33
N LEU A 235 -7.04 24.32 -12.90
CA LEU A 235 -7.71 23.02 -13.03
C LEU A 235 -8.93 22.96 -12.12
N ALA A 236 -10.08 22.60 -12.68
CA ALA A 236 -11.30 22.43 -11.91
C ALA A 236 -11.11 21.38 -10.81
N ARG A 237 -11.46 21.76 -9.57
CA ARG A 237 -11.29 20.90 -8.39
C ARG A 237 -11.93 19.51 -8.54
N GLN A 238 -13.06 19.43 -9.25
CA GLN A 238 -13.73 18.16 -9.52
C GLN A 238 -12.87 17.23 -10.38
N LEU A 239 -12.18 17.75 -11.39
CA LEU A 239 -11.27 16.96 -12.24
C LEU A 239 -9.98 16.60 -11.49
N ALA A 240 -9.44 17.54 -10.72
CA ALA A 240 -8.24 17.31 -9.92
C ALA A 240 -8.40 16.14 -8.92
N ARG A 241 -9.61 15.91 -8.39
CA ARG A 241 -9.91 14.80 -7.47
C ARG A 241 -9.78 13.41 -8.11
N HIS A 242 -9.85 13.31 -9.43
CA HIS A 242 -9.73 12.07 -10.19
C HIS A 242 -8.28 11.76 -10.58
N MET A 243 -7.34 12.67 -10.31
CA MET A 243 -5.92 12.46 -10.53
C MET A 243 -5.23 12.01 -9.24
N GLY A 244 -4.63 10.83 -9.28
CA GLY A 244 -3.67 10.31 -8.31
C GLY A 244 -2.22 10.44 -8.80
N VAL A 245 -1.36 9.57 -8.28
CA VAL A 245 0.02 9.37 -8.73
C VAL A 245 0.13 7.91 -9.13
N GLY A 246 0.54 7.64 -10.37
CA GLY A 246 0.72 6.26 -10.84
C GLY A 246 1.90 5.60 -10.13
N ASN A 247 1.91 4.27 -10.03
CA ASN A 247 3.05 3.49 -9.54
C ASN A 247 3.52 2.49 -10.63
N SER A 248 4.82 2.22 -10.74
CA SER A 248 5.39 1.29 -11.74
C SER A 248 6.15 0.09 -11.18
N THR A 249 6.22 -0.09 -9.85
CA THR A 249 6.90 -1.25 -9.23
C THR A 249 5.94 -2.25 -8.56
N GLY A 250 6.22 -3.55 -8.73
CA GLY A 250 5.53 -4.66 -8.06
C GLY A 250 6.42 -5.84 -7.64
N LEU A 251 7.69 -5.91 -8.09
CA LEU A 251 8.56 -7.07 -7.85
C LEU A 251 9.25 -7.08 -6.48
N GLY A 252 9.40 -5.91 -5.85
CA GLY A 252 9.96 -5.82 -4.49
C GLY A 252 9.05 -6.42 -3.39
N MET A 253 7.80 -6.79 -3.72
CA MET A 253 6.85 -7.28 -2.73
C MET A 253 7.15 -8.72 -2.30
N ALA A 254 7.54 -9.64 -3.17
CA ALA A 254 7.73 -11.04 -2.77
C ALA A 254 8.79 -11.22 -1.65
N PRO A 255 10.01 -10.64 -1.75
CA PRO A 255 10.95 -10.65 -0.63
C PRO A 255 10.41 -9.96 0.61
N PHE A 256 9.67 -8.86 0.45
CA PHE A 256 9.09 -8.13 1.57
C PHE A 256 8.11 -9.02 2.35
N LEU A 257 7.26 -9.78 1.65
CA LEU A 257 6.29 -10.67 2.29
C LEU A 257 6.97 -11.76 3.11
N VAL A 258 8.05 -12.35 2.58
CA VAL A 258 8.81 -13.41 3.28
C VAL A 258 9.59 -12.87 4.47
N ASN A 259 10.19 -11.69 4.32
CA ASN A 259 11.03 -11.11 5.37
C ASN A 259 10.23 -10.37 6.46
N HIS A 260 8.95 -10.05 6.23
CA HIS A 260 8.11 -9.32 7.19
C HIS A 260 6.78 -10.02 7.54
N PRO A 261 6.80 -11.28 7.99
CA PRO A 261 5.60 -12.05 8.26
C PRO A 261 4.79 -11.50 9.46
N ALA A 262 5.46 -10.94 10.47
CA ALA A 262 4.76 -10.39 11.64
C ALA A 262 4.00 -9.11 11.26
N LEU A 263 4.59 -8.29 10.39
CA LEU A 263 3.93 -7.09 9.89
C LEU A 263 2.66 -7.43 9.08
N LEU A 264 2.73 -8.40 8.17
CA LEU A 264 1.57 -8.89 7.43
C LEU A 264 0.50 -9.49 8.33
N SER A 265 0.93 -10.32 9.29
CA SER A 265 0.03 -10.92 10.28
C SER A 265 -0.72 -9.84 11.04
N ASN A 266 -0.03 -8.79 11.51
CA ASN A 266 -0.67 -7.66 12.19
C ASN A 266 -1.68 -6.93 11.32
N TRP A 267 -1.40 -6.73 10.02
CA TRP A 267 -2.36 -6.06 9.13
C TRP A 267 -3.66 -6.84 8.99
N ILE A 268 -3.56 -8.16 8.84
CA ILE A 268 -4.72 -9.03 8.70
C ILE A 268 -5.43 -9.20 10.05
N ALA A 269 -4.69 -9.42 11.14
CA ALA A 269 -5.26 -9.56 12.47
C ALA A 269 -6.01 -8.29 12.91
N VAL A 270 -5.42 -7.10 12.72
CA VAL A 270 -6.09 -5.82 13.03
C VAL A 270 -7.38 -5.66 12.22
N ARG A 271 -7.36 -6.05 10.94
CA ARG A 271 -8.55 -6.03 10.10
C ARG A 271 -9.64 -6.97 10.62
N GLU A 272 -9.30 -8.23 10.90
CA GLU A 272 -10.27 -9.20 11.38
C GLU A 272 -10.78 -8.86 12.78
N GLN A 273 -9.94 -8.28 13.64
CA GLN A 273 -10.33 -7.72 14.92
C GLN A 273 -11.35 -6.59 14.74
N ALA A 274 -11.14 -5.68 13.79
CA ALA A 274 -12.09 -4.62 13.49
C ALA A 274 -13.44 -5.17 12.99
N ILE A 275 -13.43 -6.21 12.13
CA ILE A 275 -14.66 -6.89 11.71
C ILE A 275 -15.37 -7.49 12.93
N ALA A 276 -14.66 -8.25 13.76
CA ALA A 276 -15.22 -8.90 14.94
C ALA A 276 -15.89 -7.87 15.89
N ILE A 277 -15.23 -6.73 16.14
CA ILE A 277 -15.75 -5.64 16.98
C ILE A 277 -17.05 -5.05 16.42
N ILE A 278 -17.12 -4.77 15.11
CA ILE A 278 -18.34 -4.18 14.55
C ILE A 278 -19.46 -5.22 14.45
N THR A 279 -19.16 -6.47 14.17
CA THR A 279 -20.18 -7.53 14.05
C THR A 279 -20.74 -7.96 15.41
N SER A 280 -20.00 -7.75 16.51
CA SER A 280 -20.50 -8.05 17.85
C SER A 280 -21.56 -7.06 18.36
N LYS A 281 -21.71 -5.91 17.70
CA LYS A 281 -22.65 -4.86 18.12
C LYS A 281 -24.09 -5.33 17.99
N THR A 282 -24.85 -5.16 19.06
CA THR A 282 -26.26 -5.57 19.08
C THR A 282 -27.20 -4.51 18.51
N ASP A 283 -26.88 -3.25 18.77
CA ASP A 283 -27.65 -2.11 18.31
C ASP A 283 -26.78 -1.24 17.39
N ILE A 284 -27.31 -0.89 16.22
CA ILE A 284 -26.63 -0.02 15.26
C ILE A 284 -27.36 1.33 15.25
N PRO A 285 -26.66 2.44 15.56
CA PRO A 285 -27.26 3.77 15.50
C PRO A 285 -27.82 4.10 14.12
N ASP A 286 -28.96 4.80 14.06
CA ASP A 286 -29.63 5.16 12.80
C ASP A 286 -28.71 5.94 11.85
N ASN A 287 -27.86 6.82 12.38
CA ASN A 287 -26.89 7.55 11.57
C ASN A 287 -25.84 6.63 10.93
N ALA A 288 -25.43 5.55 11.61
CA ALA A 288 -24.53 4.55 11.05
C ALA A 288 -25.23 3.74 9.95
N VAL A 289 -26.49 3.34 10.17
CA VAL A 289 -27.32 2.67 9.13
C VAL A 289 -27.43 3.54 7.88
N GLN A 290 -27.79 4.82 8.05
CA GLN A 290 -27.90 5.78 6.95
C GLN A 290 -26.58 5.96 6.21
N GLN A 291 -25.46 6.05 6.95
CA GLN A 291 -24.13 6.17 6.36
C GLN A 291 -23.75 4.91 5.55
N ILE A 292 -24.02 3.71 6.06
CA ILE A 292 -23.77 2.45 5.34
C ILE A 292 -24.57 2.41 4.04
N ARG A 293 -25.87 2.71 4.08
CA ARG A 293 -26.73 2.76 2.90
C ARG A 293 -26.21 3.78 1.87
N ALA A 294 -25.89 4.99 2.32
CA ALA A 294 -25.36 6.03 1.44
C ALA A 294 -24.03 5.62 0.77
N LEU A 295 -23.13 4.97 1.51
CA LEU A 295 -21.88 4.46 0.99
C LEU A 295 -22.08 3.27 0.05
N ALA A 296 -23.03 2.38 0.32
CA ALA A 296 -23.37 1.26 -0.57
C ALA A 296 -23.95 1.75 -1.90
N THR A 297 -24.87 2.72 -1.87
CA THR A 297 -25.40 3.36 -3.09
C THR A 297 -24.31 4.07 -3.89
N ARG A 298 -23.41 4.78 -3.21
CA ARG A 298 -22.24 5.38 -3.88
C ARG A 298 -21.29 4.31 -4.42
N GLY A 299 -21.14 3.19 -3.72
CA GLY A 299 -20.36 2.04 -4.14
C GLY A 299 -20.85 1.48 -5.46
N MET A 300 -22.16 1.40 -5.69
CA MET A 300 -22.74 0.98 -6.97
C MET A 300 -22.26 1.85 -8.14
N ALA A 301 -22.31 3.17 -7.99
CA ALA A 301 -21.82 4.09 -9.02
C ALA A 301 -20.31 3.92 -9.26
N TYR A 302 -19.55 3.68 -8.19
CA TYR A 302 -18.10 3.47 -8.29
C TYR A 302 -17.74 2.15 -8.99
N ILE A 303 -18.46 1.05 -8.73
CA ILE A 303 -18.27 -0.23 -9.44
C ILE A 303 -18.53 -0.05 -10.94
N ALA A 304 -19.56 0.71 -11.32
CA ALA A 304 -19.89 0.97 -12.71
C ALA A 304 -18.79 1.73 -13.48
N GLU A 305 -17.91 2.44 -12.77
CA GLU A 305 -16.74 3.14 -13.36
C GLU A 305 -15.55 2.20 -13.61
N TRP A 306 -15.55 0.99 -13.04
CA TRP A 306 -14.43 0.06 -13.16
C TRP A 306 -14.49 -0.74 -14.45
N ARG A 307 -13.65 -0.37 -15.41
CA ARG A 307 -13.50 -1.09 -16.67
C ARG A 307 -12.02 -1.37 -16.89
N VAL A 308 -11.66 -2.65 -16.96
CA VAL A 308 -10.28 -3.11 -17.12
C VAL A 308 -10.17 -4.02 -18.35
N ALA A 309 -8.98 -4.07 -18.95
CA ALA A 309 -8.73 -4.91 -20.13
C ALA A 309 -8.61 -6.41 -19.78
N ASP A 310 -8.29 -6.72 -18.53
CA ASP A 310 -8.17 -8.11 -18.06
C ASP A 310 -9.54 -8.78 -17.98
N THR A 311 -9.72 -9.87 -18.73
CA THR A 311 -11.02 -10.56 -18.84
C THR A 311 -11.45 -11.16 -17.51
N VAL A 312 -10.54 -11.80 -16.77
CA VAL A 312 -10.86 -12.45 -15.49
C VAL A 312 -11.35 -11.42 -14.48
N GLN A 313 -10.67 -10.28 -14.37
CA GLN A 313 -11.08 -9.23 -13.46
C GLN A 313 -12.35 -8.52 -13.94
N MET A 314 -12.55 -8.34 -15.24
CA MET A 314 -13.79 -7.75 -15.76
C MET A 314 -15.01 -8.65 -15.50
N ASP A 315 -14.84 -9.96 -15.59
CA ASP A 315 -15.89 -10.93 -15.23
C ASP A 315 -16.25 -10.82 -13.74
N ARG A 316 -15.24 -10.73 -12.86
CA ARG A 316 -15.46 -10.50 -11.41
C ARG A 316 -16.14 -9.18 -11.10
N ILE A 317 -15.75 -8.09 -11.77
CA ILE A 317 -16.40 -6.77 -11.63
C ILE A 317 -17.86 -6.84 -12.07
N THR A 318 -18.17 -7.57 -13.14
CA THR A 318 -19.54 -7.73 -13.64
C THR A 318 -20.40 -8.55 -12.66
N GLN A 319 -19.82 -9.59 -12.06
CA GLN A 319 -20.46 -10.34 -10.98
C GLN A 319 -20.69 -9.45 -9.75
N LEU A 320 -19.68 -8.69 -9.32
CA LEU A 320 -19.79 -7.71 -8.24
C LEU A 320 -20.92 -6.70 -8.49
N GLU A 321 -20.99 -6.11 -9.69
CA GLU A 321 -22.03 -5.13 -10.06
C GLU A 321 -23.44 -5.72 -9.92
N THR A 322 -23.62 -6.98 -10.30
CA THR A 322 -24.89 -7.70 -10.20
C THR A 322 -25.23 -8.02 -8.73
N GLU A 323 -24.29 -8.62 -8.01
CA GLU A 323 -24.47 -9.03 -6.62
C GLU A 323 -24.64 -7.84 -5.67
N TRP A 324 -24.04 -6.69 -5.98
CA TRP A 324 -24.15 -5.47 -5.18
C TRP A 324 -25.59 -4.94 -5.11
N GLN A 325 -26.43 -5.26 -6.10
CA GLN A 325 -27.86 -4.93 -6.06
C GLN A 325 -28.57 -5.69 -4.93
N ASN A 326 -28.17 -6.95 -4.70
CA ASN A 326 -28.68 -7.75 -3.60
C ASN A 326 -28.22 -7.20 -2.25
N VAL A 327 -26.98 -6.69 -2.16
CA VAL A 327 -26.47 -6.02 -0.96
C VAL A 327 -27.32 -4.78 -0.64
N ILE A 328 -27.57 -3.91 -1.62
CA ILE A 328 -28.42 -2.73 -1.43
C ILE A 328 -29.83 -3.15 -1.01
N ALA A 329 -30.41 -4.14 -1.69
CA ALA A 329 -31.73 -4.66 -1.34
C ALA A 329 -31.78 -5.17 0.10
N TRP A 330 -30.75 -5.89 0.57
CA TRP A 330 -30.63 -6.33 1.97
C TRP A 330 -30.57 -5.13 2.92
N LEU A 331 -29.74 -4.13 2.60
CA LEU A 331 -29.55 -2.94 3.44
C LEU A 331 -30.83 -2.12 3.55
N ASP A 332 -31.67 -2.07 2.53
CA ASP A 332 -32.89 -1.26 2.51
C ASP A 332 -34.05 -1.88 3.30
N GLN A 333 -34.02 -3.18 3.59
CA GLN A 333 -35.03 -3.86 4.40
C GLN A 333 -34.95 -3.43 5.89
N PRO A 334 -35.96 -2.75 6.46
CA PRO A 334 -35.91 -2.30 7.85
C PRO A 334 -35.81 -3.44 8.87
N GLN A 335 -36.46 -4.57 8.60
CA GLN A 335 -36.45 -5.77 9.45
C GLN A 335 -35.05 -6.36 9.62
N ASN A 336 -34.16 -6.18 8.64
CA ASN A 336 -32.80 -6.71 8.71
C ASN A 336 -31.98 -6.02 9.80
N TRP A 337 -32.29 -4.75 10.11
CA TRP A 337 -31.64 -3.96 11.15
C TRP A 337 -32.22 -4.20 12.55
N GLN A 338 -33.36 -4.90 12.66
CA GLN A 338 -34.00 -5.25 13.93
C GLN A 338 -33.49 -6.57 14.52
N GLN A 339 -32.57 -7.24 13.83
CA GLN A 339 -31.92 -8.47 14.31
C GLN A 339 -30.98 -8.16 15.49
N THR A 340 -30.71 -9.15 16.35
CA THR A 340 -29.87 -8.98 17.54
C THR A 340 -28.43 -8.56 17.22
N GLN A 341 -27.88 -8.92 16.05
CA GLN A 341 -26.56 -8.50 15.57
C GLN A 341 -26.64 -8.29 14.05
N PRO A 342 -27.19 -7.16 13.59
CA PRO A 342 -27.56 -7.00 12.18
C PRO A 342 -26.33 -6.98 11.25
N LEU A 343 -25.18 -6.49 11.74
CA LEU A 343 -23.93 -6.55 10.99
C LEU A 343 -23.35 -7.97 10.90
N ALA A 344 -23.47 -8.79 11.93
CA ALA A 344 -23.12 -10.21 11.82
C ALA A 344 -24.05 -10.92 10.82
N ALA A 345 -25.35 -10.61 10.85
CA ALA A 345 -26.34 -11.21 9.97
C ALA A 345 -26.09 -10.92 8.48
N ILE A 346 -25.76 -9.67 8.10
CA ILE A 346 -25.41 -9.38 6.70
C ILE A 346 -24.11 -10.07 6.29
N CYS A 347 -23.12 -10.17 7.19
CA CYS A 347 -21.86 -10.84 6.90
C CYS A 347 -22.06 -12.34 6.67
N ALA A 348 -22.88 -13.00 7.50
CA ALA A 348 -23.23 -14.41 7.31
C ALA A 348 -24.00 -14.63 6.01
N TRP A 349 -25.02 -13.83 5.73
CA TRP A 349 -25.75 -13.89 4.46
C TRP A 349 -24.82 -13.68 3.25
N ALA A 350 -23.89 -12.73 3.32
CA ALA A 350 -22.95 -12.45 2.25
C ALA A 350 -21.97 -13.63 2.02
N GLN A 351 -21.53 -14.29 3.09
CA GLN A 351 -20.67 -15.48 3.00
C GLN A 351 -21.37 -16.63 2.28
N ASP A 352 -22.67 -16.80 2.49
CA ASP A 352 -23.45 -17.90 1.91
C ASP A 352 -23.89 -17.63 0.47
N THR A 353 -24.00 -16.36 0.05
CA THR A 353 -24.72 -16.00 -1.19
C THR A 353 -23.93 -15.18 -2.20
N LEU A 354 -22.80 -14.58 -1.82
CA LEU A 354 -22.08 -13.63 -2.67
C LEU A 354 -20.64 -14.08 -2.94
N SER A 355 -20.05 -13.57 -4.01
CA SER A 355 -18.63 -13.77 -4.33
C SER A 355 -17.70 -13.10 -3.32
N MET A 356 -16.43 -13.52 -3.31
CA MET A 356 -15.43 -12.94 -2.40
C MET A 356 -15.27 -11.44 -2.59
N GLU A 357 -15.27 -10.94 -3.83
CA GLU A 357 -15.12 -9.50 -4.10
C GLU A 357 -16.27 -8.69 -3.49
N THR A 358 -17.50 -9.17 -3.66
CA THR A 358 -18.69 -8.56 -3.03
C THR A 358 -18.62 -8.59 -1.50
N GLN A 359 -18.20 -9.70 -0.91
CA GLN A 359 -18.02 -9.81 0.55
C GLN A 359 -16.98 -8.80 1.06
N GLU A 360 -15.82 -8.70 0.41
CA GLU A 360 -14.74 -7.82 0.84
C GLU A 360 -15.05 -6.32 0.64
N MET A 361 -15.84 -5.97 -0.38
CA MET A 361 -16.36 -4.61 -0.54
C MET A 361 -17.38 -4.27 0.56
N LEU A 362 -18.25 -5.23 0.92
CA LEU A 362 -19.20 -5.08 2.01
C LEU A 362 -18.47 -4.82 3.35
N TYR A 363 -17.48 -5.63 3.71
CA TYR A 363 -16.67 -5.43 4.93
C TYR A 363 -16.06 -4.03 4.97
N SER A 364 -15.56 -3.54 3.83
CA SER A 364 -14.95 -2.22 3.73
C SER A 364 -15.95 -1.09 4.01
N ILE A 365 -17.21 -1.23 3.56
CA ILE A 365 -18.26 -0.22 3.75
C ILE A 365 -18.84 -0.24 5.16
N ILE A 366 -19.12 -1.42 5.73
CA ILE A 366 -19.76 -1.51 7.05
C ILE A 366 -18.85 -1.01 8.18
N MET A 367 -17.53 -0.99 7.98
CA MET A 367 -16.57 -0.43 8.96
C MET A 367 -16.60 1.10 9.04
N GLU A 368 -17.01 1.79 7.97
CA GLU A 368 -16.81 3.24 7.85
C GLU A 368 -17.45 4.08 8.97
N PRO A 369 -18.65 3.77 9.50
CA PRO A 369 -19.24 4.55 10.59
C PRO A 369 -18.56 4.36 11.96
N PHE A 370 -17.81 3.28 12.16
CA PHE A 370 -17.37 2.83 13.49
C PHE A 370 -15.96 3.29 13.87
N GLY A 371 -15.57 4.48 13.42
CA GLY A 371 -14.22 5.01 13.66
C GLY A 371 -13.81 5.09 15.13
N ALA A 372 -14.76 5.47 15.99
CA ALA A 372 -14.53 5.53 17.44
C ALA A 372 -14.19 4.16 18.06
N ASP A 373 -14.60 3.07 17.41
CA ASP A 373 -14.35 1.70 17.88
C ASP A 373 -13.06 1.10 17.32
N ILE A 374 -12.65 1.50 16.09
CA ILE A 374 -11.62 0.77 15.33
C ILE A 374 -10.41 1.59 14.88
N ASP A 375 -10.45 2.93 14.88
CA ASP A 375 -9.32 3.73 14.38
C ASP A 375 -8.05 3.52 15.21
N ASP A 376 -8.18 3.33 16.52
CA ASP A 376 -7.06 3.09 17.43
C ASP A 376 -6.27 1.80 17.12
N LEU A 377 -6.92 0.82 16.49
CA LEU A 377 -6.27 -0.43 16.06
C LEU A 377 -5.19 -0.21 14.99
N CYS A 378 -5.20 0.93 14.30
CA CYS A 378 -4.18 1.26 13.30
C CYS A 378 -2.76 1.22 13.87
N SER A 379 -2.61 1.56 15.15
CA SER A 379 -1.32 1.53 15.86
C SER A 379 -0.77 0.11 16.05
N ASP A 380 -1.64 -0.91 16.08
CA ASP A 380 -1.28 -2.32 16.20
C ASP A 380 -0.88 -2.95 14.85
N MET A 381 -1.05 -2.23 13.73
CA MET A 381 -0.62 -2.68 12.40
C MET A 381 0.91 -2.64 12.22
N SER A 382 1.63 -1.99 13.12
CA SER A 382 3.09 -1.97 13.12
C SER A 382 3.66 -3.19 13.84
N ALA A 383 4.83 -3.66 13.41
CA ALA A 383 5.55 -4.74 14.06
C ALA A 383 6.98 -4.31 14.41
N LEU A 384 7.45 -4.73 15.59
CA LEU A 384 8.89 -4.72 15.89
C LEU A 384 9.40 -6.14 15.66
N GLU A 385 9.89 -6.39 14.45
CA GLU A 385 10.40 -7.71 14.09
C GLU A 385 11.72 -7.95 14.82
N ARG A 386 11.69 -8.91 15.74
CA ARG A 386 12.87 -9.40 16.45
C ARG A 386 12.99 -10.88 16.09
N PRO A 387 14.13 -11.34 15.56
CA PRO A 387 14.39 -12.76 15.47
C PRO A 387 14.35 -13.33 16.89
N VAL A 388 13.29 -14.07 17.21
CA VAL A 388 13.20 -14.80 18.48
C VAL A 388 13.73 -16.19 18.17
N ALA A 389 14.97 -16.46 18.53
CA ALA A 389 15.46 -17.82 18.52
C ALA A 389 14.77 -18.59 19.66
N ALA A 390 14.16 -19.74 19.33
CA ALA A 390 13.45 -20.58 20.29
C ALA A 390 14.47 -21.34 21.17
N ASN A 391 15.17 -20.59 22.02
CA ASN A 391 16.37 -21.03 22.72
C ASN A 391 16.10 -22.04 23.83
N SER A 392 14.84 -22.26 24.15
CA SER A 392 14.38 -23.06 25.28
C SER A 392 13.55 -24.27 24.86
N CYS A 393 13.39 -24.55 23.56
CA CYS A 393 12.60 -25.68 23.09
C CYS A 393 13.49 -26.85 22.66
N ALA A 394 12.90 -28.05 22.67
CA ALA A 394 13.51 -29.26 22.16
C ALA A 394 13.25 -29.42 20.65
N VAL A 395 13.99 -30.30 19.99
CA VAL A 395 13.74 -30.71 18.60
C VAL A 395 12.29 -31.18 18.44
N ALA A 396 11.76 -31.95 19.40
CA ALA A 396 10.37 -32.39 19.38
C ALA A 396 9.35 -31.25 19.30
N ASP A 397 9.59 -30.15 20.00
CA ASP A 397 8.70 -28.98 20.00
C ASP A 397 8.67 -28.33 18.61
N MET A 398 9.83 -28.19 17.98
CA MET A 398 9.92 -27.62 16.64
C MET A 398 9.21 -28.49 15.60
N ILE A 399 9.37 -29.82 15.66
CA ILE A 399 8.63 -30.76 14.82
C ILE A 399 7.12 -30.53 15.00
N ASN A 400 6.64 -30.46 16.24
CA ASN A 400 5.23 -30.24 16.54
C ASN A 400 4.71 -28.90 16.00
N TRP A 401 5.49 -27.82 16.11
CA TRP A 401 5.12 -26.51 15.58
C TRP A 401 5.08 -26.51 14.05
N ILE A 402 6.06 -27.11 13.38
CA ILE A 402 6.05 -27.21 11.92
C ILE A 402 4.83 -28.02 11.44
N THR A 403 4.55 -29.18 12.05
CA THR A 403 3.38 -29.98 11.69
C THR A 403 2.07 -29.21 11.88
N ARG A 404 1.94 -28.45 12.97
CA ARG A 404 0.73 -27.68 13.28
C ARG A 404 0.55 -26.47 12.36
N ASP A 405 1.59 -25.63 12.23
CA ASP A 405 1.47 -24.29 11.64
C ASP A 405 1.92 -24.25 10.17
N TYR A 406 2.73 -25.21 9.75
CA TYR A 406 3.26 -25.34 8.40
C TYR A 406 2.91 -26.69 7.75
N GLY A 407 1.90 -27.40 8.25
CA GLY A 407 1.44 -28.66 7.64
C GLY A 407 1.13 -28.51 6.15
N TRP A 408 0.52 -27.37 5.76
CA TRP A 408 0.25 -27.03 4.35
C TRP A 408 1.51 -27.02 3.47
N ALA A 409 2.67 -26.68 4.03
CA ALA A 409 3.94 -26.65 3.30
C ALA A 409 4.55 -28.06 3.16
N LEU A 410 4.25 -28.95 4.11
CA LEU A 410 4.62 -30.38 4.03
C LEU A 410 3.77 -31.13 2.99
N ASP A 411 2.52 -30.68 2.76
CA ASP A 411 1.60 -31.29 1.79
C ASP A 411 1.95 -30.99 0.32
N VAL A 412 2.84 -30.02 0.05
CA VAL A 412 3.28 -29.67 -1.31
C VAL A 412 4.23 -30.74 -1.85
N ASP A 413 3.90 -31.35 -3.00
CA ASP A 413 4.76 -32.33 -3.66
C ASP A 413 5.82 -31.64 -4.51
N LEU A 414 7.02 -31.47 -3.95
CA LEU A 414 8.15 -30.84 -4.64
C LEU A 414 8.77 -31.71 -5.75
N ASN A 415 8.34 -32.97 -5.90
CA ASN A 415 8.71 -33.81 -7.04
C ASN A 415 7.75 -33.64 -8.22
N ASP A 416 6.56 -33.05 -8.02
CA ASP A 416 5.67 -32.66 -9.10
C ASP A 416 6.20 -31.35 -9.74
N PRO A 417 6.57 -31.37 -11.03
CA PRO A 417 7.05 -30.16 -11.72
C PRO A 417 6.04 -29.01 -11.68
N ARG A 418 4.73 -29.30 -11.59
CA ARG A 418 3.70 -28.25 -11.54
C ARG A 418 3.68 -27.50 -10.21
N GLN A 419 4.14 -28.12 -9.14
CA GLN A 419 4.16 -27.54 -7.79
C GLN A 419 5.53 -26.92 -7.43
N SER A 420 6.52 -27.09 -8.32
CA SER A 420 7.88 -26.55 -8.16
C SER A 420 8.36 -25.79 -9.40
N ASP A 421 7.42 -25.38 -10.25
CA ASP A 421 7.63 -24.79 -11.58
C ASP A 421 8.39 -23.45 -11.57
N VAL A 422 8.34 -22.70 -10.47
CA VAL A 422 8.92 -21.35 -10.39
C VAL A 422 9.96 -21.23 -9.27
N PHE A 423 10.90 -20.31 -9.46
CA PHE A 423 11.90 -19.95 -8.45
C PHE A 423 12.19 -18.45 -8.47
N TRP A 424 12.53 -17.88 -7.31
CA TRP A 424 12.93 -16.49 -7.19
C TRP A 424 14.44 -16.37 -7.26
N TYR A 425 14.97 -15.39 -8.00
CA TYR A 425 16.41 -15.10 -8.04
C TYR A 425 16.66 -13.59 -8.10
N THR A 426 17.87 -13.15 -7.77
CA THR A 426 18.28 -11.75 -7.99
C THR A 426 19.00 -11.62 -9.32
N SER A 427 18.47 -10.80 -10.23
CA SER A 427 19.12 -10.54 -11.51
C SER A 427 20.39 -9.71 -11.33
N ALA A 428 21.52 -10.16 -11.87
CA ALA A 428 22.78 -9.39 -11.83
C ALA A 428 22.69 -8.06 -12.60
N ALA A 429 21.93 -8.03 -13.70
CA ALA A 429 21.81 -6.83 -14.54
C ALA A 429 20.91 -5.74 -13.92
N LYS A 430 19.94 -6.15 -13.08
CA LYS A 430 18.91 -5.24 -12.54
C LYS A 430 18.93 -5.12 -11.01
N LEU A 431 19.67 -5.98 -10.32
CA LEU A 431 19.74 -6.08 -8.87
C LEU A 431 18.35 -6.15 -8.19
N GLU A 432 17.40 -6.77 -8.87
CA GLU A 432 16.02 -6.94 -8.45
C GLU A 432 15.62 -8.42 -8.40
N PRO A 433 14.71 -8.80 -7.49
CA PRO A 433 14.06 -10.11 -7.51
C PRO A 433 13.32 -10.35 -8.82
N ARG A 434 13.47 -11.55 -9.38
CA ARG A 434 12.80 -12.03 -10.57
C ARG A 434 12.27 -13.43 -10.32
N LEU A 435 11.19 -13.76 -11.02
CA LEU A 435 10.60 -15.10 -11.04
C LEU A 435 11.03 -15.78 -12.35
N GLY A 436 11.67 -16.93 -12.26
CA GLY A 436 12.04 -17.77 -13.40
C GLY A 436 11.29 -19.09 -13.39
N LYS A 437 11.19 -19.73 -14.55
CA LYS A 437 10.64 -21.08 -14.73
C LYS A 437 11.71 -22.15 -14.54
N ARG A 438 11.61 -22.96 -13.49
CA ARG A 438 12.64 -23.93 -13.06
C ARG A 438 13.05 -24.91 -14.14
N TYR A 439 12.10 -25.30 -15.00
CA TYR A 439 12.29 -26.34 -16.01
C TYR A 439 12.50 -25.77 -17.42
N GLU A 440 12.42 -24.45 -17.59
CA GLU A 440 12.55 -23.78 -18.90
C GLU A 440 13.72 -22.79 -18.94
N GLU A 441 14.14 -22.27 -17.77
CA GLU A 441 15.16 -21.24 -17.64
C GLU A 441 16.33 -21.70 -16.76
N ASP A 442 17.55 -21.29 -17.14
CA ASP A 442 18.73 -21.41 -16.28
C ASP A 442 18.62 -20.45 -15.06
N GLY A 443 19.40 -20.70 -14.01
CA GLY A 443 19.49 -19.80 -12.85
C GLY A 443 18.86 -20.32 -11.58
N ALA A 444 18.23 -21.51 -11.61
CA ALA A 444 17.68 -22.16 -10.42
C ALA A 444 18.74 -22.45 -9.35
N GLU A 445 20.02 -22.55 -9.73
CA GLU A 445 21.14 -22.67 -8.81
C GLU A 445 21.41 -21.39 -8.00
N ARG A 446 20.78 -20.26 -8.37
CA ARG A 446 20.85 -18.96 -7.68
C ARG A 446 19.53 -18.59 -7.02
N GLU A 447 18.69 -19.59 -6.79
CA GLU A 447 17.40 -19.41 -6.13
C GLU A 447 17.57 -18.78 -4.75
N MET A 448 16.72 -17.79 -4.47
CA MET A 448 16.56 -17.18 -3.15
C MET A 448 15.69 -18.10 -2.28
N PRO A 449 15.89 -18.12 -0.95
CA PRO A 449 15.19 -19.02 -0.03
C PRO A 449 13.75 -18.57 0.25
N PHE A 450 12.98 -18.27 -0.80
CA PHE A 450 11.57 -17.89 -0.75
C PHE A 450 10.64 -19.07 -1.07
N ASP A 451 11.22 -20.25 -1.34
CA ASP A 451 10.55 -21.52 -1.52
C ASP A 451 10.19 -22.15 -0.16
N ILE A 452 9.32 -21.46 0.60
CA ILE A 452 8.92 -21.84 1.96
C ILE A 452 8.61 -23.34 2.11
N PRO A 453 7.86 -24.01 1.20
CA PRO A 453 7.64 -25.45 1.27
C PRO A 453 8.94 -26.28 1.30
N ARG A 454 9.92 -25.95 0.46
CA ARG A 454 11.21 -26.65 0.42
C ARG A 454 12.02 -26.39 1.68
N GLN A 455 12.08 -25.14 2.14
CA GLN A 455 12.79 -24.78 3.38
C GLN A 455 12.23 -25.55 4.58
N ILE A 456 10.90 -25.63 4.69
CA ILE A 456 10.20 -26.35 5.76
C ILE A 456 10.41 -27.87 5.66
N GLN A 457 10.27 -28.46 4.46
CA GLN A 457 10.47 -29.90 4.27
C GLN A 457 11.93 -30.31 4.54
N SER A 458 12.91 -29.50 4.14
CA SER A 458 14.33 -29.73 4.46
C SER A 458 14.56 -29.67 5.97
N ALA A 459 14.06 -28.63 6.64
CA ALA A 459 14.17 -28.52 8.10
C ALA A 459 13.52 -29.71 8.82
N MET A 460 12.34 -30.15 8.37
CA MET A 460 11.65 -31.31 8.93
C MET A 460 12.45 -32.61 8.75
N ALA A 461 13.09 -32.79 7.58
CA ALA A 461 13.92 -33.96 7.31
C ALA A 461 15.15 -34.05 8.23
N ASP A 462 15.79 -32.91 8.50
CA ASP A 462 16.94 -32.83 9.41
C ASP A 462 16.50 -33.03 10.87
N LEU A 463 15.43 -32.35 11.31
CA LEU A 463 14.89 -32.47 12.66
C LEU A 463 14.44 -33.90 13.00
N THR A 464 13.86 -34.62 12.03
CA THR A 464 13.37 -35.99 12.23
C THR A 464 14.51 -37.00 12.45
N GLN A 465 15.71 -36.70 11.96
CA GLN A 465 16.91 -37.53 12.17
C GLN A 465 17.63 -37.22 13.49
N ALA A 466 17.34 -36.06 14.10
CA ALA A 466 17.96 -35.65 15.34
C ALA A 466 17.30 -36.29 16.58
N ASP A 467 18.03 -36.29 17.69
CA ASP A 467 17.48 -36.66 19.00
C ASP A 467 16.39 -35.66 19.40
N LYS A 468 15.18 -36.18 19.65
CA LYS A 468 13.97 -35.39 19.95
C LYS A 468 14.09 -34.60 21.25
N ASP A 469 14.88 -35.11 22.20
CA ASP A 469 15.12 -34.47 23.49
C ASP A 469 16.30 -33.48 23.43
N MET A 470 17.01 -33.41 22.29
CA MET A 470 18.06 -32.42 22.07
C MET A 470 17.47 -31.01 22.09
N SER A 471 18.17 -30.08 22.72
CA SER A 471 17.79 -28.67 22.64
C SER A 471 17.95 -28.16 21.21
N LEU A 472 16.98 -27.36 20.74
CA LEU A 472 17.03 -26.80 19.39
C LEU A 472 18.30 -25.98 19.12
N PRO A 473 18.84 -25.17 20.06
CA PRO A 473 20.12 -24.49 19.84
C PRO A 473 21.30 -25.45 19.61
N ARG A 474 21.31 -26.60 20.29
CA ARG A 474 22.36 -27.61 20.09
C ARG A 474 22.22 -28.24 18.70
N PHE A 475 21.00 -28.53 18.26
CA PHE A 475 20.74 -29.00 16.91
C PHE A 475 21.21 -27.99 15.85
N MET A 476 20.89 -26.71 16.00
CA MET A 476 21.27 -25.65 15.03
C MET A 476 22.79 -25.39 14.94
N MET A 477 23.57 -25.81 15.94
CA MET A 477 25.03 -25.67 15.96
C MET A 477 25.77 -26.93 15.50
N ALA A 478 25.09 -28.08 15.45
CA ALA A 478 25.64 -29.36 15.03
C ALA A 478 25.63 -29.45 13.49
#